data_AF-A0A3C0BG04-F1
#
_entry.id   AF-A0A3C0BG04-F1
#
_cell.length_a   1.000
_cell.length_b   1.000
_cell.length_c   1.000
_cell.angle_alpha   90.00
_cell.angle_beta   90.00
_cell.angle_gamma   90.00
#
_symmetry.space_group_name_H-M   'P 1'
#
loop_
_entity.id
_entity.type
_entity.pdbx_description
1 polymer ?
#
loop_
_entity_poly.entity_id
_entity_poly.type
_entity_poly.pdbx_seq_one_letter_code
_entity_poly.pdbx_strand_id
1 'polypeptide(L)'
;MFLFLIILLPSALAYYLISADDKAVIPVALTGILSAALFCALKAFFSFIYRVPSASFLPNYAYVLFGQTLVPSAVVYLLFFFLSKDTLSFRVKSCFPLLCSFFAVYLPYHVIAGSASSYSVFELFLKPVLYLMMLTSASLCVRFVFRSFGENGRKMKILWISALCVILLVPAAVETAWFIGLPFWAWLVPWAAYVLFAVCGYMNARKDDLLMRSPKLFLPGFKKSGK
;
A
#
# COMPACT_ATOMS: atom_id res chain seq x y z
N MET A 1 -14.65 -19.09 0.67
CA MET A 1 -14.71 -17.68 0.22
C MET A 1 -13.57 -16.82 0.79
N PHE A 2 -13.20 -16.96 2.07
CA PHE A 2 -12.09 -16.20 2.69
C PHE A 2 -10.69 -16.42 2.10
N LEU A 3 -10.50 -17.48 1.32
CA LEU A 3 -9.19 -17.84 0.76
C LEU A 3 -8.58 -16.69 -0.05
N PHE A 4 -9.38 -15.95 -0.83
CA PHE A 4 -8.89 -14.79 -1.58
C PHE A 4 -8.41 -13.67 -0.65
N LEU A 5 -9.20 -13.31 0.36
CA LEU A 5 -8.85 -12.33 1.40
C LEU A 5 -7.54 -12.70 2.12
N ILE A 6 -7.34 -13.99 2.42
CA ILE A 6 -6.18 -14.47 3.16
C ILE A 6 -4.93 -14.56 2.27
N ILE A 7 -5.05 -15.01 1.01
CA ILE A 7 -3.90 -15.35 0.18
C ILE A 7 -3.40 -14.18 -0.68
N LEU A 8 -4.26 -13.21 -1.04
CA LEU A 8 -3.89 -12.16 -1.99
C LEU A 8 -2.63 -11.38 -1.55
N LEU A 9 -2.63 -10.80 -0.35
CA LEU A 9 -1.49 -9.99 0.13
C LEU A 9 -0.23 -10.86 0.36
N PRO A 10 -0.29 -12.04 1.02
CA PRO A 10 0.85 -12.94 1.11
C PRO A 10 1.44 -13.35 -0.23
N SER A 11 0.61 -13.61 -1.24
CA SER A 11 1.08 -13.98 -2.57
C SER A 11 1.81 -12.82 -3.28
N ALA A 12 1.29 -11.60 -3.16
CA ALA A 12 1.95 -10.41 -3.67
C ALA A 12 3.28 -10.12 -2.95
N LEU A 13 3.31 -10.32 -1.63
CA LEU A 13 4.53 -10.23 -0.82
C LEU A 13 5.55 -11.28 -1.24
N ALA A 14 5.15 -12.55 -1.38
CA ALA A 14 6.02 -13.64 -1.81
C ALA A 14 6.63 -13.35 -3.19
N TYR A 15 5.81 -12.89 -4.15
CA TYR A 15 6.30 -12.46 -5.46
C TYR A 15 7.34 -11.34 -5.36
N TYR A 16 7.12 -10.34 -4.50
CA TYR A 16 8.07 -9.26 -4.25
C TYR A 16 9.39 -9.78 -3.63
N LEU A 17 9.32 -10.65 -2.62
CA LEU A 17 10.49 -11.19 -1.93
C LEU A 17 11.35 -12.10 -2.82
N ILE A 18 10.71 -12.87 -3.71
CA ILE A 18 11.40 -13.68 -4.73
C ILE A 18 12.11 -12.76 -5.73
N SER A 19 11.43 -11.72 -6.20
CA SER A 19 11.94 -10.78 -7.20
C SER A 19 12.95 -9.76 -6.64
N ALA A 20 13.03 -9.60 -5.32
CA ALA A 20 13.94 -8.65 -4.69
C ALA A 20 15.39 -9.18 -4.73
N ASP A 21 16.31 -8.35 -5.24
CA ASP A 21 17.75 -8.67 -5.25
C ASP A 21 18.34 -8.72 -3.83
N ASP A 22 17.81 -7.89 -2.94
CA ASP A 22 18.29 -7.75 -1.57
C ASP A 22 17.45 -8.62 -0.64
N LYS A 23 18.05 -9.66 -0.06
CA LYS A 23 17.37 -10.59 0.85
C LYS A 23 17.23 -10.04 2.28
N ALA A 24 17.88 -8.92 2.61
CA ALA A 24 17.69 -8.26 3.90
C ALA A 24 16.26 -7.71 4.08
N VAL A 25 15.44 -7.66 3.04
CA VAL A 25 14.00 -7.31 3.15
C VAL A 25 13.13 -8.41 3.77
N ILE A 26 13.63 -9.66 3.86
CA ILE A 26 12.90 -10.78 4.49
C ILE A 26 12.66 -10.53 5.99
N PRO A 27 13.67 -10.21 6.82
CA PRO A 27 13.44 -9.90 8.23
C PRO A 27 12.50 -8.69 8.42
N VAL A 28 12.50 -7.72 7.50
CA VAL A 28 11.54 -6.61 7.51
C VAL A 28 10.10 -7.10 7.30
N ALA A 29 9.89 -8.06 6.41
CA ALA A 29 8.57 -8.66 6.26
C ALA A 29 8.12 -9.39 7.54
N LEU A 30 9.04 -10.07 8.24
CA LEU A 30 8.75 -10.72 9.52
C LEU A 30 8.38 -9.71 10.61
N THR A 31 9.07 -8.56 10.69
CA THR A 31 8.70 -7.51 11.67
C THR A 31 7.32 -6.92 11.37
N GLY A 32 6.93 -6.79 10.11
CA GLY A 32 5.57 -6.39 9.74
C GLY A 32 4.50 -7.40 10.19
N ILE A 33 4.75 -8.71 10.04
CA ILE A 33 3.85 -9.76 10.54
C ILE A 33 3.73 -9.71 12.06
N LEU A 34 4.86 -9.63 12.78
CA LEU A 34 4.89 -9.58 14.23
C LEU A 34 4.19 -8.33 14.78
N SER A 35 4.42 -7.17 14.17
CA SER A 35 3.74 -5.93 14.54
C SER A 35 2.23 -6.00 14.27
N ALA A 36 1.79 -6.65 13.20
CA ALA A 36 0.37 -6.88 12.95
C ALA A 36 -0.26 -7.83 13.98
N ALA A 37 0.42 -8.92 14.32
CA ALA A 37 -0.05 -9.83 15.36
C ALA A 37 -0.22 -9.10 16.71
N LEU A 38 0.76 -8.30 17.10
CA LEU A 38 0.68 -7.47 18.31
C LEU A 38 -0.46 -6.45 18.23
N PHE A 39 -0.60 -5.73 17.10
CA PHE A 39 -1.66 -4.75 16.90
C PHE A 39 -3.05 -5.39 16.99
N CYS A 40 -3.23 -6.56 16.36
CA CYS A 40 -4.48 -7.30 16.39
C CYS A 40 -4.78 -7.82 17.81
N ALA A 41 -3.77 -8.33 18.52
CA ALA A 41 -3.93 -8.76 19.91
C ALA A 41 -4.35 -7.59 20.81
N LEU A 42 -3.68 -6.44 20.73
CA LEU A 42 -4.08 -5.23 21.46
C LEU A 42 -5.51 -4.83 21.10
N LYS A 43 -5.86 -4.80 19.82
CA LYS A 43 -7.22 -4.48 19.36
C LYS A 43 -8.26 -5.47 19.89
N ALA A 44 -7.93 -6.75 20.01
CA ALA A 44 -8.78 -7.76 20.63
C ALA A 44 -8.99 -7.50 22.13
N PHE A 45 -7.93 -7.14 22.87
CA PHE A 45 -8.04 -6.81 24.29
C PHE A 45 -8.91 -5.56 24.55
N PHE A 46 -8.87 -4.57 23.65
CA PHE A 46 -9.67 -3.35 23.74
C PHE A 46 -11.03 -3.43 23.00
N SER A 47 -11.48 -4.62 22.60
CA SER A 47 -12.73 -4.79 21.83
C SER A 47 -14.00 -4.38 22.60
N PHE A 48 -13.91 -4.12 23.90
CA PHE A 48 -15.01 -3.61 24.73
C PHE A 48 -15.40 -2.16 24.40
N ILE A 49 -14.58 -1.42 23.64
CA ILE A 49 -14.91 -0.09 23.14
C ILE A 49 -15.80 -0.23 21.89
N TYR A 50 -17.10 -0.43 22.10
CA TYR A 50 -18.07 -0.49 21.01
C TYR A 50 -18.23 0.88 20.35
N ARG A 51 -17.92 0.97 19.05
CA ARG A 51 -18.29 2.11 18.22
C ARG A 51 -19.69 1.88 17.67
N VAL A 52 -20.61 2.81 17.93
CA VAL A 52 -21.90 2.87 17.23
C VAL A 52 -21.68 3.57 15.88
N PRO A 53 -21.90 2.90 14.74
CA PRO A 53 -21.74 3.54 13.43
C PRO A 53 -22.76 4.67 13.26
N SER A 54 -22.29 5.83 12.80
CA SER A 54 -23.18 6.94 12.42
C SER A 54 -23.76 6.71 11.02
N ALA A 55 -24.95 7.23 10.73
CA ALA A 55 -25.52 7.20 9.37
C ALA A 55 -24.81 8.16 8.38
N SER A 56 -23.97 9.07 8.89
CA SER A 56 -23.30 10.10 8.10
C SER A 56 -21.97 9.63 7.49
N PHE A 57 -21.62 10.18 6.33
CA PHE A 57 -20.40 9.86 5.58
C PHE A 57 -19.12 10.24 6.33
N LEU A 58 -19.04 11.49 6.78
CA LEU A 58 -17.79 12.05 7.29
C LEU A 58 -17.22 11.31 8.53
N PRO A 59 -18.01 10.93 9.55
CA PRO A 59 -17.47 10.23 10.70
C PRO A 59 -17.01 8.80 10.38
N ASN A 60 -17.68 8.13 9.44
CA ASN A 60 -17.25 6.82 8.95
C ASN A 60 -15.99 6.93 8.10
N TYR A 61 -15.91 7.93 7.24
CA TYR A 61 -14.73 8.22 6.44
C TYR A 61 -13.51 8.51 7.33
N ALA A 62 -13.67 9.38 8.33
CA ALA A 62 -12.59 9.68 9.27
C ALA A 62 -12.17 8.42 10.06
N TYR A 63 -13.12 7.56 10.45
CA TYR A 63 -12.79 6.32 11.14
C TYR A 63 -12.02 5.33 10.26
N VAL A 64 -12.44 5.12 9.00
CA VAL A 64 -11.73 4.23 8.07
C VAL A 64 -10.36 4.82 7.69
N LEU A 65 -10.31 6.12 7.43
CA LEU A 65 -9.08 6.81 7.05
C LEU A 65 -8.06 6.82 8.19
N PHE A 66 -8.42 7.30 9.39
CA PHE A 66 -7.46 7.39 10.47
C PHE A 66 -7.31 6.06 11.20
N GLY A 67 -8.41 5.42 11.58
CA GLY A 67 -8.41 4.24 12.44
C GLY A 67 -7.99 2.94 11.75
N GLN A 68 -8.27 2.78 10.45
CA GLN A 68 -8.00 1.53 9.73
C GLN A 68 -6.84 1.60 8.73
N THR A 69 -6.51 2.79 8.21
CA THR A 69 -5.50 2.93 7.15
C THR A 69 -4.31 3.77 7.60
N LEU A 70 -4.48 5.07 7.83
CA LEU A 70 -3.37 6.00 8.10
C LEU A 70 -2.64 5.70 9.40
N VAL A 71 -3.32 5.60 10.54
CA VAL A 71 -2.64 5.42 11.83
C VAL A 71 -1.90 4.08 11.88
N PRO A 72 -2.50 2.92 11.52
CA PRO A 72 -1.75 1.66 11.49
C PRO A 72 -0.53 1.71 10.56
N SER A 73 -0.70 2.25 9.35
CA SER A 73 0.40 2.35 8.36
C SER A 73 1.51 3.28 8.84
N ALA A 74 1.16 4.46 9.35
CA ALA A 74 2.12 5.46 9.80
C ALA A 74 2.87 5.00 11.04
N VAL A 75 2.19 4.41 12.03
CA VAL A 75 2.84 3.91 13.25
C VAL A 75 3.86 2.84 12.91
N VAL A 76 3.48 1.83 12.12
CA VAL A 76 4.38 0.72 11.78
C VAL A 76 5.56 1.21 10.95
N TYR A 77 5.31 2.02 9.91
CA TYR A 77 6.37 2.48 9.04
C TYR A 77 7.29 3.52 9.70
N LEU A 78 6.76 4.46 10.48
CA LEU A 78 7.59 5.47 11.17
C LEU A 78 8.43 4.83 12.28
N LEU A 79 7.89 3.89 13.06
CA LEU A 79 8.68 3.16 14.05
C LEU A 79 9.83 2.43 13.38
N PHE A 80 9.57 1.71 12.29
CA PHE A 80 10.64 1.09 11.51
C PHE A 80 11.63 2.12 10.96
N PHE A 81 11.14 3.22 10.39
CA PHE A 81 11.97 4.25 9.76
C PHE A 81 12.92 4.93 10.75
N PHE A 82 12.49 5.17 12.00
CA PHE A 82 13.32 5.80 13.02
C PHE A 82 14.19 4.81 13.81
N LEU A 83 13.73 3.58 14.03
CA LEU A 83 14.48 2.57 14.79
C LEU A 83 15.49 1.79 13.94
N SER A 84 15.23 1.61 12.64
CA SER A 84 16.19 0.98 11.74
C SER A 84 17.46 1.81 11.68
N LYS A 85 18.62 1.14 11.80
CA LYS A 85 19.95 1.75 11.60
C LYS A 85 20.43 1.63 10.15
N ASP A 86 19.58 1.15 9.24
CA ASP A 86 19.94 0.92 7.84
C ASP A 86 20.01 2.22 7.04
N THR A 87 20.52 2.14 5.81
CA THR A 87 20.59 3.27 4.89
C THR A 87 19.20 3.79 4.52
N LEU A 88 19.09 5.08 4.19
CA LEU A 88 17.84 5.71 3.75
C LEU A 88 17.21 4.95 2.56
N SER A 89 18.03 4.53 1.59
CA SER A 89 17.60 3.73 0.43
C SER A 89 16.94 2.42 0.85
N PHE A 90 17.54 1.71 1.81
CA PHE A 90 16.96 0.47 2.34
C PHE A 90 15.65 0.71 3.08
N ARG A 91 15.55 1.75 3.91
CA ARG A 91 14.32 2.10 4.65
C ARG A 91 13.16 2.39 3.68
N VAL A 92 13.44 3.14 2.61
CA VAL A 92 12.48 3.48 1.56
C VAL A 92 12.06 2.23 0.77
N LYS A 93 13.01 1.38 0.37
CA LYS A 93 12.73 0.11 -0.34
C LYS A 93 11.89 -0.84 0.52
N SER A 94 12.08 -0.80 1.83
CA SER A 94 11.42 -1.61 2.85
C SER A 94 9.96 -1.23 3.13
N CYS A 95 9.49 -0.08 2.62
CA CYS A 95 8.10 0.38 2.82
C CYS A 95 7.05 -0.65 2.35
N PHE A 96 7.19 -1.18 1.13
CA PHE A 96 6.27 -2.19 0.61
C PHE A 96 6.27 -3.50 1.42
N PRO A 97 7.43 -4.20 1.61
CA PRO A 97 7.42 -5.49 2.30
C PRO A 97 6.95 -5.36 3.75
N LEU A 98 7.26 -4.26 4.45
CA LEU A 98 6.81 -4.02 5.83
C LEU A 98 5.28 -3.85 5.90
N LEU A 99 4.72 -2.93 5.11
CA LEU A 99 3.30 -2.65 5.16
C LEU A 99 2.47 -3.79 4.57
N CYS A 100 2.92 -4.40 3.47
CA CYS A 100 2.23 -5.52 2.85
C CYS A 100 2.16 -6.72 3.80
N SER A 101 3.24 -7.04 4.51
CA SER A 101 3.23 -8.14 5.49
C SER A 101 2.40 -7.80 6.74
N PHE A 102 2.37 -6.53 7.16
CA PHE A 102 1.46 -6.08 8.21
C PHE A 102 -0.02 -6.25 7.81
N PHE A 103 -0.41 -5.69 6.66
CA PHE A 103 -1.79 -5.77 6.17
C PHE A 103 -2.21 -7.18 5.77
N ALA A 104 -1.28 -8.08 5.44
CA ALA A 104 -1.57 -9.48 5.20
C ALA A 104 -2.19 -10.20 6.41
N VAL A 105 -1.87 -9.74 7.63
CA VAL A 105 -2.47 -10.26 8.88
C VAL A 105 -3.59 -9.35 9.37
N TYR A 106 -3.35 -8.04 9.36
CA TYR A 106 -4.28 -7.05 9.90
C TYR A 106 -5.61 -6.99 9.13
N LEU A 107 -5.58 -7.06 7.80
CA LEU A 107 -6.79 -6.92 6.99
C LEU A 107 -7.75 -8.11 7.16
N PRO A 108 -7.31 -9.40 7.07
CA PRO A 108 -8.18 -10.53 7.35
C PRO A 108 -8.75 -10.50 8.78
N TYR A 109 -7.91 -10.18 9.78
CA TYR A 109 -8.38 -10.03 11.16
C TYR A 109 -9.50 -8.99 11.26
N HIS A 110 -9.30 -7.81 10.63
CA HIS A 110 -10.28 -6.73 10.66
C HIS A 110 -11.61 -7.13 10.01
N VAL A 111 -11.57 -7.82 8.87
CA VAL A 111 -12.79 -8.27 8.18
C VAL A 111 -13.49 -9.35 9.01
N ILE A 112 -12.76 -10.36 9.48
CA ILE A 112 -13.35 -11.50 10.19
C ILE A 112 -13.91 -11.08 11.55
N ALA A 113 -13.19 -10.27 12.32
CA ALA A 113 -13.62 -9.83 13.65
C ALA A 113 -14.73 -8.76 13.60
N GLY A 114 -14.94 -8.10 12.44
CA GLY A 114 -15.88 -6.98 12.29
C GLY A 114 -17.28 -7.38 11.82
N SER A 115 -17.47 -8.57 11.23
CA SER A 115 -18.74 -8.95 10.60
C SER A 115 -19.52 -9.95 11.47
N ALA A 116 -20.70 -9.54 11.94
CA ALA A 116 -21.51 -10.31 12.89
C ALA A 116 -22.48 -11.33 12.27
N SER A 117 -22.71 -11.31 10.95
CA SER A 117 -23.74 -12.19 10.36
C SER A 117 -23.62 -12.52 8.86
N SER A 118 -22.98 -11.70 8.02
CA SER A 118 -22.79 -12.00 6.58
C SER A 118 -21.64 -11.20 5.99
N TYR A 119 -20.76 -11.84 5.22
CA TYR A 119 -19.65 -11.19 4.54
C TYR A 119 -20.05 -10.79 3.11
N SER A 120 -19.81 -9.53 2.76
CA SER A 120 -20.12 -9.01 1.44
C SER A 120 -19.03 -9.34 0.39
N VAL A 121 -19.40 -9.27 -0.89
CA VAL A 121 -18.44 -9.37 -2.01
C VAL A 121 -17.36 -8.28 -1.91
N PHE A 122 -17.72 -7.08 -1.45
CA PHE A 122 -16.77 -5.99 -1.28
C PHE A 122 -15.68 -6.34 -0.27
N GLU A 123 -16.06 -6.79 0.93
CA GLU A 123 -15.12 -7.14 1.99
C GLU A 123 -14.21 -8.31 1.63
N LEU A 124 -14.75 -9.32 0.93
CA LEU A 124 -14.02 -10.54 0.62
C LEU A 124 -13.11 -10.43 -0.60
N PHE A 125 -13.46 -9.59 -1.60
CA PHE A 125 -12.76 -9.54 -2.89
C PHE A 125 -12.26 -8.15 -3.27
N LEU A 126 -13.07 -7.11 -3.13
CA LEU A 126 -12.69 -5.78 -3.61
C LEU A 126 -11.77 -5.04 -2.62
N LYS A 127 -12.02 -5.18 -1.32
CA LYS A 127 -11.23 -4.57 -0.25
C LYS A 127 -9.77 -5.08 -0.24
N PRO A 128 -9.48 -6.39 -0.35
CA PRO A 128 -8.09 -6.87 -0.48
C PRO A 128 -7.35 -6.29 -1.68
N VAL A 129 -8.01 -6.19 -2.83
CA VAL A 129 -7.42 -5.59 -4.04
C VAL A 129 -7.17 -4.09 -3.83
N LEU A 130 -8.14 -3.39 -3.25
CA LEU A 130 -8.04 -1.95 -2.97
C LEU A 130 -6.85 -1.64 -2.05
N TYR A 131 -6.67 -2.42 -0.98
CA TYR A 131 -5.54 -2.27 -0.06
C TYR A 131 -4.22 -2.67 -0.69
N LEU A 132 -4.16 -3.74 -1.49
CA LEU A 132 -2.94 -4.10 -2.22
C LEU A 132 -2.51 -2.97 -3.18
N MET A 133 -3.46 -2.40 -3.92
CA MET A 133 -3.20 -1.27 -4.82
C MET A 133 -2.78 -0.02 -4.07
N MET A 134 -3.37 0.26 -2.90
CA MET A 134 -2.91 1.34 -2.01
C MET A 134 -1.47 1.14 -1.56
N LEU A 135 -1.10 -0.05 -1.11
CA LEU A 135 0.25 -0.32 -0.60
C LEU A 135 1.31 -0.25 -1.71
N THR A 136 1.03 -0.84 -2.87
CA THR A 136 1.93 -0.78 -4.03
C THR A 136 2.13 0.67 -4.49
N SER A 137 1.06 1.42 -4.74
CA SER A 137 1.12 2.81 -5.21
C SER A 137 1.74 3.75 -4.16
N ALA A 138 1.40 3.61 -2.87
CA ALA A 138 2.03 4.37 -1.80
C ALA A 138 3.53 4.11 -1.73
N SER A 139 3.96 2.86 -1.83
CA SER A 139 5.39 2.50 -1.82
C SER A 139 6.15 3.08 -3.01
N LEU A 140 5.53 3.14 -4.20
CA LEU A 140 6.10 3.80 -5.38
C LEU A 140 6.24 5.30 -5.16
N CYS A 141 5.19 5.97 -4.66
CA CYS A 141 5.25 7.39 -4.37
C CYS A 141 6.33 7.72 -3.34
N VAL A 142 6.45 6.93 -2.26
CA VAL A 142 7.53 7.09 -1.27
C VAL A 142 8.90 7.00 -1.94
N ARG A 143 9.13 6.01 -2.82
CA ARG A 143 10.39 5.90 -3.59
C ARG A 143 10.68 7.14 -4.42
N PHE A 144 9.70 7.64 -5.17
CA PHE A 144 9.87 8.83 -6.01
C PHE A 144 10.07 10.12 -5.21
N VAL A 145 9.38 10.27 -4.07
CA VAL A 145 9.58 11.40 -3.15
C VAL A 145 11.04 11.43 -2.68
N PHE A 146 11.57 10.29 -2.23
CA PHE A 146 12.95 10.21 -1.72
C PHE A 146 14.03 10.29 -2.81
N ARG A 147 13.78 9.78 -4.02
CA ARG A 147 14.68 9.94 -5.16
C ARG A 147 14.80 11.41 -5.60
N SER A 148 13.71 12.17 -5.50
CA SER A 148 13.66 13.59 -5.87
C SER A 148 14.39 14.52 -4.88
N PHE A 149 14.96 14.02 -3.77
CA PHE A 149 15.73 14.86 -2.84
C PHE A 149 17.11 15.29 -3.38
N GLY A 150 17.63 14.65 -4.44
CA GLY A 150 18.93 14.98 -5.02
C GLY A 150 18.88 15.93 -6.22
N GLU A 151 17.73 16.08 -6.88
CA GLU A 151 17.55 16.97 -8.02
C GLU A 151 16.84 18.27 -7.59
N ASN A 152 17.08 19.39 -8.28
CA ASN A 152 16.49 20.71 -8.03
C ASN A 152 14.94 20.78 -8.26
N GLY A 153 14.24 19.65 -8.09
CA GLY A 153 12.86 19.38 -8.46
C GLY A 153 11.84 19.56 -7.32
N ARG A 154 11.85 20.69 -6.61
CA ARG A 154 10.84 21.00 -5.56
C ARG A 154 9.40 20.80 -6.05
N LYS A 155 9.12 21.12 -7.32
CA LYS A 155 7.81 20.90 -7.97
C LYS A 155 7.45 19.42 -8.09
N MET A 156 8.39 18.58 -8.54
CA MET A 156 8.19 17.12 -8.65
C MET A 156 7.97 16.50 -7.26
N LYS A 157 8.70 16.97 -6.25
CA LYS A 157 8.49 16.53 -4.87
C LYS A 157 7.08 16.84 -4.36
N ILE A 158 6.59 18.06 -4.57
CA ILE A 158 5.22 18.44 -4.18
C ILE A 158 4.20 17.56 -4.90
N LEU A 159 4.40 17.28 -6.19
CA LEU A 159 3.53 16.43 -6.99
C LEU A 159 3.49 14.98 -6.47
N TRP A 160 4.62 14.38 -6.11
CA TRP A 160 4.63 13.02 -5.56
C TRP A 160 4.06 12.94 -4.14
N ILE A 161 4.23 13.99 -3.33
CA ILE A 161 3.59 14.09 -2.01
C ILE A 161 2.07 14.24 -2.16
N SER A 162 1.60 15.10 -3.06
CA SER A 162 0.16 15.25 -3.30
C SER A 162 -0.45 13.97 -3.86
N ALA A 163 0.24 13.28 -4.77
CA ALA A 163 -0.16 11.97 -5.27
C ALA A 163 -0.25 10.93 -4.13
N LEU A 164 0.73 10.87 -3.23
CA LEU A 164 0.70 9.99 -2.05
C LEU A 164 -0.52 10.28 -1.17
N CYS A 165 -0.83 11.55 -0.91
CA CYS A 165 -2.02 11.93 -0.14
C CYS A 165 -3.30 11.42 -0.81
N VAL A 166 -3.47 11.65 -2.12
CA VAL A 166 -4.64 11.18 -2.86
C VAL A 166 -4.76 9.65 -2.82
N ILE A 167 -3.64 8.94 -3.02
CA ILE A 167 -3.58 7.48 -2.99
C ILE A 167 -4.06 6.90 -1.66
N LEU A 168 -3.78 7.58 -0.55
CA LEU A 168 -4.18 7.14 0.79
C LEU A 168 -5.63 7.53 1.15
N LEU A 169 -6.17 8.61 0.57
CA LEU A 169 -7.52 9.10 0.84
C LEU A 169 -8.61 8.27 0.11
N VAL A 170 -8.35 7.87 -1.14
CA VAL A 170 -9.34 7.21 -1.99
C VAL A 170 -9.85 5.88 -1.42
N PRO A 171 -8.99 4.96 -0.91
CA PRO A 171 -9.46 3.70 -0.34
C PRO A 171 -10.49 3.86 0.77
N ALA A 172 -10.28 4.83 1.67
CA ALA A 172 -11.21 5.10 2.76
C ALA A 172 -12.54 5.67 2.24
N ALA A 173 -12.54 6.46 1.17
CA ALA A 173 -13.74 7.02 0.57
C ALA A 173 -14.59 5.94 -0.10
N VAL A 174 -13.94 5.05 -0.86
CA VAL A 174 -14.59 3.91 -1.52
C VAL A 174 -15.22 2.97 -0.49
N GLU A 175 -14.48 2.61 0.55
CA GLU A 175 -14.98 1.73 1.62
C GLU A 175 -16.13 2.37 2.38
N THR A 176 -16.06 3.67 2.68
CA THR A 176 -17.14 4.37 3.38
C THR A 176 -18.40 4.48 2.53
N ALA A 177 -18.25 4.74 1.23
CA ALA A 177 -19.36 4.79 0.29
C ALA A 177 -20.08 3.45 0.20
N TRP A 178 -19.33 2.35 0.16
CA TRP A 178 -19.89 1.00 0.25
C TRP A 178 -20.58 0.75 1.60
N PHE A 179 -19.92 1.08 2.72
CA PHE A 179 -20.40 0.81 4.08
C PHE A 179 -21.74 1.50 4.41
N ILE A 180 -21.95 2.72 3.91
CA ILE A 180 -23.19 3.49 4.14
C ILE A 180 -24.31 3.08 3.17
N GLY A 181 -24.02 2.18 2.23
CA GLY A 181 -25.01 1.67 1.27
C GLY A 181 -25.30 2.66 0.14
N LEU A 182 -24.31 3.47 -0.27
CA LEU A 182 -24.46 4.26 -1.50
C LEU A 182 -24.63 3.34 -2.72
N PRO A 183 -25.31 3.81 -3.77
CA PRO A 183 -25.57 2.99 -4.95
C PRO A 183 -24.26 2.50 -5.58
N PHE A 184 -24.31 1.34 -6.24
CA PHE A 184 -23.11 0.63 -6.68
C PHE A 184 -22.15 1.48 -7.54
N TRP A 185 -22.68 2.36 -8.39
CA TRP A 185 -21.84 3.24 -9.22
C TRP A 185 -21.01 4.24 -8.40
N ALA A 186 -21.48 4.65 -7.22
CA ALA A 186 -20.82 5.65 -6.38
C ALA A 186 -19.53 5.13 -5.73
N TRP A 187 -19.37 3.82 -5.57
CA TRP A 187 -18.16 3.21 -4.99
C TRP A 187 -17.44 2.27 -5.96
N LEU A 188 -18.14 1.58 -6.86
CA LEU A 188 -17.54 0.64 -7.80
C LEU A 188 -16.75 1.35 -8.91
N VAL A 189 -17.26 2.47 -9.45
CA VAL A 189 -16.56 3.23 -10.49
C VAL A 189 -15.26 3.84 -9.94
N PRO A 190 -15.26 4.53 -8.77
CA PRO A 190 -14.01 5.01 -8.17
C PRO A 190 -13.05 3.86 -7.79
N TRP A 191 -13.57 2.72 -7.32
CA TRP A 191 -12.74 1.54 -7.07
C TRP A 191 -12.03 1.07 -8.34
N ALA A 192 -12.77 0.87 -9.44
CA ALA A 192 -12.21 0.39 -10.69
C ALA A 192 -11.19 1.39 -11.27
N ALA A 193 -11.53 2.68 -11.26
CA ALA A 193 -10.64 3.75 -11.71
C ALA A 193 -9.33 3.79 -10.90
N TYR A 194 -9.42 3.63 -9.57
CA TYR A 194 -8.26 3.59 -8.69
C TYR A 194 -7.37 2.38 -8.96
N VAL A 195 -7.95 1.19 -9.11
CA VAL A 195 -7.20 -0.03 -9.42
C VAL A 195 -6.51 0.10 -10.78
N LEU A 196 -7.20 0.58 -11.81
CA LEU A 196 -6.62 0.80 -13.13
C LEU A 196 -5.47 1.80 -13.07
N PHE A 197 -5.65 2.91 -12.36
CA PHE A 197 -4.59 3.91 -12.18
C PHE A 197 -3.36 3.31 -11.48
N ALA A 198 -3.55 2.54 -10.41
CA ALA A 198 -2.47 1.89 -9.69
C ALA A 198 -1.72 0.85 -10.55
N VAL A 199 -2.43 0.03 -11.32
CA VAL A 199 -1.84 -0.96 -12.24
C VAL A 199 -1.05 -0.26 -13.35
N CYS A 200 -1.63 0.76 -14.00
CA CYS A 200 -0.95 1.54 -15.03
C CYS A 200 0.30 2.22 -14.47
N GLY A 201 0.21 2.83 -13.29
CA GLY A 201 1.36 3.44 -12.60
C GLY A 201 2.47 2.43 -12.29
N TYR A 202 2.11 1.25 -11.79
CA TYR A 202 3.07 0.17 -11.52
C TYR A 202 3.73 -0.34 -12.80
N MET A 203 2.96 -0.56 -13.88
CA MET A 203 3.50 -1.00 -15.17
C MET A 203 4.47 0.02 -15.77
N ASN A 204 4.17 1.32 -15.67
CA ASN A 204 5.05 2.38 -16.15
C ASN A 204 6.32 2.45 -15.32
N ALA A 205 6.23 2.44 -13.98
CA ALA A 205 7.41 2.44 -13.11
C ALA A 205 8.31 1.21 -13.35
N ARG A 206 7.72 0.04 -13.62
CA ARG A 206 8.47 -1.17 -13.95
C ARG A 206 9.20 -1.06 -15.29
N LYS A 207 8.61 -0.41 -16.30
CA LYS A 207 9.27 -0.15 -17.59
C LYS A 207 10.49 0.74 -17.41
N ASP A 208 10.39 1.79 -16.59
CA ASP A 208 11.51 2.69 -16.32
C ASP A 208 12.66 1.98 -15.58
N ASP A 209 12.34 1.13 -14.60
CA ASP A 209 13.33 0.30 -13.90
C ASP A 209 14.00 -0.75 -14.83
N LEU A 210 13.26 -1.31 -15.79
CA LEU A 210 13.81 -2.24 -16.80
C LEU A 210 14.69 -1.53 -17.83
N LEU A 211 14.32 -0.33 -18.27
CA LEU A 211 15.12 0.51 -19.17
C LEU A 211 16.43 0.98 -18.51
N MET A 212 16.45 1.15 -17.19
CA MET A 212 17.68 1.39 -16.42
C MET A 212 18.54 0.13 -16.22
N ARG A 213 17.94 -1.07 -16.25
CA ARG A 213 18.65 -2.36 -16.14
C ARG A 213 19.16 -2.92 -17.46
N SER A 214 18.59 -2.53 -18.61
CA SER A 214 19.25 -2.82 -19.89
C SER A 214 20.56 -2.04 -19.90
N PRO A 215 21.73 -2.71 -19.92
CA PRO A 215 22.92 -2.02 -20.36
C PRO A 215 22.59 -1.43 -21.72
N LYS A 216 23.15 -0.28 -22.06
CA LYS A 216 23.33 0.11 -23.46
C LYS A 216 24.21 -0.95 -24.15
N LEU A 217 23.69 -2.15 -24.35
CA LEU A 217 24.20 -3.16 -25.23
C LEU A 217 23.67 -2.74 -26.60
N PHE A 218 24.60 -2.41 -27.50
CA PHE A 218 24.38 -1.95 -28.87
C PHE A 218 24.05 -0.47 -29.05
N LEU A 219 25.01 0.39 -28.76
CA LEU A 219 25.53 1.29 -29.79
C LEU A 219 27.06 1.40 -29.61
N PRO A 220 27.89 0.67 -30.39
CA PRO A 220 29.31 0.99 -30.47
C PRO A 220 29.45 2.42 -30.99
N GLY A 221 30.34 3.19 -30.35
CA GLY A 221 30.66 4.54 -30.76
C GLY A 221 31.12 4.56 -32.21
N PHE A 222 30.29 5.11 -33.09
CA PHE A 222 30.78 5.63 -34.36
C PHE A 222 31.59 6.89 -34.06
N LYS A 223 32.89 6.70 -33.87
CA LYS A 223 33.89 7.69 -34.24
C LYS A 223 33.58 8.10 -35.69
N LYS A 224 32.97 9.28 -35.89
CA LYS A 224 33.19 10.02 -37.14
C LYS A 224 34.64 10.51 -37.11
N SER A 225 35.55 9.64 -37.53
CA SER A 225 36.83 10.04 -38.10
C SER A 225 36.53 10.64 -39.48
N GLY A 226 37.10 11.81 -39.75
CA GLY A 226 36.71 12.66 -40.85
C GLY A 226 36.99 12.10 -42.25
N LYS A 227 36.29 12.68 -43.21
CA LYS A 227 36.87 13.38 -44.35
C LYS A 227 36.07 14.66 -44.56
#